data_AF-A0A6A8ARC0-F1
#
_entry.id   AF-A0A6A8ARC0-F1
#
_cell.length_a   1.000
_cell.length_b   1.000
_cell.length_c   1.000
_cell.angle_alpha   90.00
_cell.angle_beta   90.00
_cell.angle_gamma   90.00
#
_symmetry.space_group_name_H-M   'P 1'
#
loop_
_entity.id
_entity.type
_entity.pdbx_description
1 polymer ?
#
loop_
_entity_poly.entity_id
_entity_poly.type
_entity_poly.pdbx_seq_one_letter_code
_entity_poly.pdbx_strand_id
1 'polypeptide(L)'
;MGVAGLDRRWVYSNWWSRYTQEGGEIRFSDQMEDHEEYTEPAELPDGTRVIPAGMKHVIVLGFERGYEAIGTSPDSVAGCETGMGYSKMAFTTPTLAEYIRNLGYNAIPMGNDTALSVPMAVDAGLGQLGRNGLLVNPKHGSRLALSKILTDMPLAHDSPIEFGLTEFCDVCKKCARNCPSQAISYEERKHEGQTFSNNPGSLKWFLHPERCMRFWTDLGEDCSNCLRSCAFNKPPGILHDVVRGIIANTSAFNRLFVWLDDAMGYGKKKSSSSFFGY
;
A
#
# COMPACT_ATOMS: atom_id res chain seq x y z
N MET A 1 4.39 5.35 10.88
CA MET A 1 5.29 6.05 9.95
C MET A 1 6.58 5.27 9.91
N GLY A 2 7.31 5.34 8.80
CA GLY A 2 8.68 4.88 8.69
C GLY A 2 9.42 5.71 7.64
N VAL A 3 10.74 5.62 7.63
CA VAL A 3 11.62 6.38 6.75
C VAL A 3 12.58 5.44 6.03
N ALA A 4 12.80 5.67 4.74
CA ALA A 4 13.79 4.93 3.96
C ALA A 4 14.59 5.87 3.05
N GLY A 5 15.70 5.35 2.54
CA GLY A 5 16.34 5.90 1.35
C GLY A 5 15.41 5.77 0.14
N LEU A 6 15.41 6.79 -0.73
CA LEU A 6 14.62 6.78 -1.94
C LEU A 6 15.19 5.80 -2.97
N ASP A 7 14.51 4.68 -3.17
CA ASP A 7 14.70 3.85 -4.35
C ASP A 7 13.90 4.41 -5.53
N ARG A 8 14.63 4.99 -6.49
CA ARG A 8 14.06 5.66 -7.67
C ARG A 8 13.30 4.71 -8.59
N ARG A 9 13.51 3.39 -8.50
CA ARG A 9 12.77 2.37 -9.29
C ARG A 9 11.28 2.36 -8.97
N TRP A 10 10.88 2.91 -7.82
CA TRP A 10 9.48 3.01 -7.41
C TRP A 10 8.80 4.30 -7.85
N VAL A 11 9.56 5.28 -8.32
CA VAL A 11 9.03 6.53 -8.87
C VAL A 11 8.56 6.28 -10.30
N TYR A 12 7.38 6.78 -10.65
CA TYR A 12 6.87 6.65 -12.01
C TYR A 12 7.75 7.45 -12.97
N SER A 13 7.90 6.97 -14.21
CA SER A 13 8.57 7.71 -15.27
C SER A 13 7.74 8.88 -15.80
N ASN A 14 6.42 8.81 -15.63
CA ASN A 14 5.46 9.77 -16.16
C ASN A 14 4.37 10.06 -15.14
N TRP A 15 3.81 11.27 -15.20
CA TRP A 15 2.62 11.65 -14.46
C TRP A 15 1.44 11.85 -15.42
N TRP A 16 0.22 11.67 -14.90
CA TRP A 16 -1.00 11.94 -15.64
C TRP A 16 -2.08 12.47 -14.69
N SER A 17 -2.85 13.45 -15.15
CA SER A 17 -3.95 14.06 -14.42
C SER A 17 -5.27 13.74 -15.10
N ARG A 18 -6.17 13.07 -14.37
CA ARG A 18 -7.54 12.83 -14.84
C ARG A 18 -8.39 14.10 -14.97
N TYR A 19 -8.00 15.17 -14.31
CA TYR A 19 -8.77 16.41 -14.24
C TYR A 19 -8.43 17.33 -15.41
N THR A 20 -7.15 17.46 -15.73
CA THR A 20 -6.68 18.29 -16.86
C THR A 20 -6.52 17.48 -18.15
N GLN A 21 -6.51 16.14 -18.06
CA GLN A 21 -6.19 15.22 -19.15
C GLN A 21 -4.76 15.40 -19.71
N GLU A 22 -3.89 16.04 -18.94
CA GLU A 22 -2.49 16.25 -19.28
C GLU A 22 -1.61 15.20 -18.62
N GLY A 23 -0.42 15.01 -19.19
CA GLY A 23 0.63 14.23 -18.60
C GLY A 23 1.99 14.70 -19.09
N GLY A 24 3.02 14.28 -18.38
CA GLY A 24 4.40 14.66 -18.67
C GLY A 24 5.36 13.66 -18.07
N GLU A 25 6.64 13.91 -18.25
CA GLU A 25 7.69 13.08 -17.65
C GLU A 25 7.94 13.47 -16.18
N ILE A 26 8.44 12.52 -15.40
CA ILE A 26 9.07 12.77 -14.11
C ILE A 26 10.55 12.47 -14.29
N ARG A 27 11.40 13.46 -14.05
CA ARG A 27 12.86 13.31 -14.15
C ARG A 27 13.53 13.68 -12.85
N PHE A 28 14.63 13.00 -12.55
CA PHE A 28 15.54 13.48 -11.51
C PHE A 28 16.50 14.49 -12.14
N SER A 29 16.78 15.59 -11.42
CA SER A 29 17.67 16.65 -11.92
C SER A 29 19.04 16.12 -12.41
N ASP A 30 19.62 15.10 -11.77
CA ASP A 30 20.90 14.48 -12.16
C ASP A 30 20.84 13.66 -13.47
N GLN A 31 19.66 13.55 -14.09
CA GLN A 31 19.46 12.99 -15.42
C GLN A 31 19.41 14.08 -16.50
N MET A 32 19.61 15.34 -16.12
CA MET A 32 19.56 16.51 -16.99
C MET A 32 20.94 17.19 -17.05
N GLU A 33 21.25 17.87 -18.15
CA GLU A 33 22.57 18.53 -18.32
C GLU A 33 22.72 19.74 -17.37
N ASP A 34 21.63 20.46 -17.14
CA ASP A 34 21.46 21.63 -16.30
C ASP A 34 21.10 21.28 -14.83
N HIS A 35 21.52 20.11 -14.35
CA HIS A 35 21.15 19.58 -13.03
C HIS A 35 21.43 20.51 -11.84
N GLU A 36 22.44 21.37 -11.93
CA GLU A 36 22.82 22.33 -10.87
C GLU A 36 21.76 23.43 -10.67
N GLU A 37 20.90 23.67 -11.66
CA GLU A 37 19.86 24.70 -11.60
C GLU A 37 18.60 24.23 -10.84
N TYR A 38 18.42 22.92 -10.65
CA TYR A 38 17.21 22.35 -10.04
C TYR A 38 17.46 21.83 -8.62
N THR A 39 17.69 22.76 -7.69
CA THR A 39 17.82 22.44 -6.25
C THR A 39 16.48 22.33 -5.53
N GLU A 40 15.38 22.77 -6.16
CA GLU A 40 14.01 22.71 -5.64
C GLU A 40 13.08 21.97 -6.62
N PRO A 41 12.00 21.33 -6.15
CA PRO A 41 11.01 20.70 -7.03
C PRO A 41 10.44 21.72 -8.02
N ALA A 42 10.46 21.39 -9.30
CA ALA A 42 10.05 22.29 -10.38
C ALA A 42 9.17 21.59 -11.41
N GLU A 43 8.38 22.37 -12.13
CA GLU A 43 7.66 21.94 -13.33
C GLU A 43 8.12 22.80 -14.50
N LEU A 44 8.65 22.17 -15.55
CA LEU A 44 9.15 22.84 -16.75
C LEU A 44 8.00 23.28 -17.67
N PRO A 45 8.23 24.21 -18.61
CA PRO A 45 7.19 24.67 -19.55
C PRO A 45 6.58 23.56 -20.42
N ASP A 46 7.28 22.45 -20.63
CA ASP A 46 6.80 21.28 -21.37
C ASP A 46 5.99 20.30 -20.49
N GLY A 47 5.77 20.62 -19.21
CA GLY A 47 5.07 19.80 -18.23
C GLY A 47 5.94 18.75 -17.54
N THR A 48 7.25 18.70 -17.80
CA THR A 48 8.16 17.79 -17.08
C THR A 48 8.26 18.19 -15.61
N ARG A 49 8.04 17.24 -14.70
CA ARG A 49 8.22 17.43 -13.26
C ARG A 49 9.61 16.98 -12.84
N VAL A 50 10.38 17.89 -12.25
CA VAL A 50 11.75 17.67 -11.84
C VAL A 50 11.82 17.40 -10.34
N ILE A 51 12.43 16.29 -9.95
CA ILE A 51 12.77 15.94 -8.58
C ILE A 51 14.28 16.23 -8.37
N PRO A 52 14.66 17.15 -7.46
CA PRO A 52 16.06 17.40 -7.14
C PRO A 52 16.79 16.13 -6.68
N ALA A 53 18.04 15.95 -7.13
CA ALA A 53 18.84 14.77 -6.83
C ALA A 53 19.21 14.67 -5.34
N GLY A 54 19.14 15.81 -4.62
CA GLY A 54 19.29 15.90 -3.18
C GLY A 54 18.16 15.24 -2.39
N MET A 55 16.97 15.05 -3.00
CA MET A 55 15.83 14.40 -2.36
C MET A 55 16.04 12.88 -2.26
N LYS A 56 16.80 12.46 -1.26
CA LYS A 56 17.24 11.08 -1.06
C LYS A 56 16.40 10.29 -0.05
N HIS A 57 15.39 10.93 0.54
CA HIS A 57 14.62 10.35 1.64
C HIS A 57 13.14 10.26 1.28
N VAL A 58 12.51 9.17 1.74
CA VAL A 58 11.07 9.00 1.70
C VAL A 58 10.53 8.74 3.11
N ILE A 59 9.57 9.55 3.53
CA ILE A 59 8.76 9.32 4.73
C ILE A 59 7.47 8.66 4.29
N VAL A 60 7.14 7.51 4.85
CA VAL A 60 5.91 6.77 4.52
C VAL A 60 4.95 6.79 5.71
N LEU A 61 3.71 7.19 5.45
CA LEU A 61 2.62 7.24 6.43
C LEU A 61 1.62 6.13 6.16
N GLY A 62 1.15 5.49 7.23
CA GLY A 62 0.09 4.49 7.18
C GLY A 62 -1.12 4.96 7.99
N PHE A 63 -2.28 4.98 7.35
CA PHE A 63 -3.56 5.36 7.95
C PHE A 63 -4.43 4.12 8.12
N GLU A 64 -4.65 3.72 9.37
CA GLU A 64 -5.49 2.55 9.67
C GLU A 64 -6.95 2.79 9.26
N ARG A 65 -7.50 1.77 8.61
CA ARG A 65 -8.92 1.61 8.26
C ARG A 65 -9.60 0.66 9.25
N GLY A 66 -10.73 1.04 9.83
CA GLY A 66 -11.46 0.30 10.86
C GLY A 66 -11.81 -1.15 10.49
N TYR A 67 -11.53 -2.09 11.41
CA TYR A 67 -11.75 -3.52 11.22
C TYR A 67 -13.22 -3.88 10.99
N GLU A 68 -14.12 -3.30 11.79
CA GLU A 68 -15.56 -3.56 11.72
C GLU A 68 -16.16 -3.08 10.40
N ALA A 69 -15.82 -1.86 9.97
CA ALA A 69 -16.28 -1.30 8.71
C ALA A 69 -15.75 -2.10 7.51
N ILE A 70 -14.45 -2.42 7.46
CA ILE A 70 -13.90 -3.29 6.40
C ILE A 70 -14.54 -4.69 6.41
N GLY A 71 -15.01 -5.14 7.58
CA GLY A 71 -15.78 -6.36 7.76
C GLY A 71 -17.06 -6.45 6.91
N THR A 72 -17.67 -5.33 6.56
CA THR A 72 -18.93 -5.28 5.78
C THR A 72 -18.71 -5.29 4.28
N SER A 73 -17.46 -5.15 3.82
CA SER A 73 -17.12 -5.16 2.39
C SER A 73 -17.78 -6.35 1.70
N PRO A 74 -18.37 -6.20 0.50
CA PRO A 74 -18.30 -5.05 -0.39
C PRO A 74 -19.40 -3.98 -0.19
N ASP A 75 -20.01 -3.89 0.99
CA ASP A 75 -21.04 -2.86 1.24
C ASP A 75 -20.41 -1.47 1.43
N SER A 76 -21.20 -0.41 1.20
CA SER A 76 -20.76 0.98 1.24
C SER A 76 -20.16 1.43 2.57
N VAL A 77 -20.47 0.78 3.71
CA VAL A 77 -19.80 1.06 4.99
C VAL A 77 -18.28 0.84 4.89
N ALA A 78 -17.85 -0.22 4.18
CA ALA A 78 -16.43 -0.44 3.93
C ALA A 78 -15.84 0.63 2.99
N GLY A 79 -16.62 1.08 2.00
CA GLY A 79 -16.22 2.16 1.10
C GLY A 79 -16.07 3.51 1.79
N CYS A 80 -16.97 3.84 2.72
CA CYS A 80 -16.86 5.01 3.58
C CYS A 80 -15.56 4.98 4.40
N GLU A 81 -15.18 3.81 4.93
CA GLU A 81 -13.92 3.66 5.66
C GLU A 81 -12.69 3.87 4.76
N THR A 82 -12.74 3.39 3.52
CA THR A 82 -11.72 3.72 2.51
C THR A 82 -11.66 5.24 2.29
N GLY A 83 -12.80 5.91 2.13
CA GLY A 83 -12.90 7.37 2.00
C GLY A 83 -12.31 8.11 3.20
N MET A 84 -12.57 7.66 4.43
CA MET A 84 -11.96 8.22 5.64
C MET A 84 -10.43 8.10 5.64
N GLY A 85 -9.90 6.98 5.16
CA GLY A 85 -8.46 6.79 4.98
C GLY A 85 -7.85 7.86 4.04
N TYR A 86 -8.51 8.12 2.91
CA TYR A 86 -8.11 9.16 1.96
C TYR A 86 -8.18 10.57 2.55
N SER A 87 -9.23 10.90 3.30
CA SER A 87 -9.37 12.21 3.94
C SER A 87 -8.27 12.47 4.98
N LYS A 88 -7.95 11.47 5.81
CA LYS A 88 -6.84 11.55 6.78
C LYS A 88 -5.50 11.76 6.05
N MET A 89 -5.29 11.03 4.96
CA MET A 89 -4.11 11.18 4.11
C MET A 89 -3.98 12.58 3.52
N ALA A 90 -5.06 13.10 2.92
CA ALA A 90 -5.10 14.40 2.26
C ALA A 90 -4.86 15.57 3.24
N PHE A 91 -5.22 15.39 4.52
CA PHE A 91 -4.91 16.37 5.55
C PHE A 91 -3.49 16.24 6.10
N THR A 92 -3.10 15.02 6.49
CA THR A 92 -1.86 14.80 7.26
C THR A 92 -0.60 14.96 6.39
N THR A 93 -0.62 14.42 5.17
CA THR A 93 0.57 14.36 4.31
C THR A 93 1.04 15.75 3.87
N PRO A 94 0.17 16.63 3.35
CA PRO A 94 0.58 17.99 2.99
C PRO A 94 0.96 18.83 4.21
N THR A 95 0.28 18.65 5.35
CA THR A 95 0.60 19.36 6.60
C THR A 95 2.03 19.03 7.07
N LEU A 96 2.41 17.75 7.04
CA LEU A 96 3.77 17.34 7.39
C LEU A 96 4.81 17.85 6.37
N ALA A 97 4.48 17.84 5.07
CA ALA A 97 5.38 18.40 4.06
C ALA A 97 5.57 19.91 4.24
N GLU A 98 4.52 20.64 4.61
CA GLU A 98 4.61 22.07 4.92
C GLU A 98 5.45 22.33 6.17
N TYR A 99 5.33 21.48 7.19
CA TYR A 99 6.22 21.54 8.35
C TYR A 99 7.70 21.36 7.94
N ILE A 100 8.01 20.40 7.07
CA ILE A 100 9.37 20.17 6.56
C ILE A 100 9.89 21.38 5.75
N ARG A 101 9.04 21.99 4.92
CA ARG A 101 9.38 23.23 4.20
C ARG A 101 9.70 24.38 5.13
N ASN A 102 8.94 24.54 6.22
CA ASN A 102 9.21 25.56 7.24
C ASN A 102 10.52 25.32 8.02
N LEU A 103 11.07 24.11 7.99
CA LEU A 103 12.40 23.82 8.52
C LEU A 103 13.54 24.14 7.53
N GLY A 104 13.22 24.59 6.31
CA GLY A 104 14.19 24.95 5.28
C GLY A 104 14.58 23.80 4.33
N TYR A 105 13.76 22.74 4.26
CA TYR A 105 14.01 21.58 3.39
C TYR A 105 12.94 21.44 2.31
N ASN A 106 13.27 20.78 1.21
CA ASN A 106 12.31 20.44 0.17
C ASN A 106 11.42 19.28 0.61
N ALA A 107 10.13 19.35 0.27
CA ALA A 107 9.19 18.26 0.54
C ALA A 107 8.12 18.15 -0.55
N ILE A 108 7.99 16.96 -1.15
CA ILE A 108 6.93 16.65 -2.12
C ILE A 108 5.95 15.67 -1.45
N PRO A 109 4.76 16.12 -1.01
CA PRO A 109 3.72 15.24 -0.49
C PRO A 109 3.04 14.49 -1.63
N MET A 110 2.76 13.21 -1.43
CA MET A 110 2.15 12.37 -2.46
C MET A 110 1.10 11.44 -1.86
N GLY A 111 -0.04 11.30 -2.55
CA GLY A 111 -1.11 10.38 -2.20
C GLY A 111 -0.92 9.03 -2.88
N ASN A 112 -1.68 8.78 -3.94
CA ASN A 112 -1.57 7.58 -4.79
C ASN A 112 -0.75 7.80 -6.08
N ASP A 113 -0.31 9.02 -6.31
CA ASP A 113 0.39 9.50 -7.50
C ASP A 113 1.92 9.45 -7.36
N THR A 114 2.63 9.76 -8.44
CA THR A 114 4.09 10.00 -8.52
C THR A 114 5.00 8.80 -8.23
N ALA A 115 4.67 7.92 -7.28
CA ALA A 115 5.43 6.71 -6.99
C ALA A 115 4.57 5.61 -6.35
N LEU A 116 5.06 4.37 -6.40
CA LEU A 116 4.44 3.19 -5.82
C LEU A 116 4.57 3.17 -4.29
N SER A 117 3.45 3.34 -3.58
CA SER A 117 3.44 3.42 -2.11
C SER A 117 3.83 2.11 -1.40
N VAL A 118 3.41 0.95 -1.93
CA VAL A 118 3.64 -0.35 -1.27
C VAL A 118 5.13 -0.71 -1.15
N PRO A 119 5.94 -0.70 -2.23
CA PRO A 119 7.37 -1.02 -2.09
C PRO A 119 8.11 -0.01 -1.20
N MET A 120 7.81 1.29 -1.31
CA MET A 120 8.39 2.30 -0.40
C MET A 120 8.04 2.03 1.07
N ALA A 121 6.83 1.54 1.35
CA ALA A 121 6.43 1.18 2.70
C ALA A 121 7.13 -0.08 3.22
N VAL A 122 7.48 -1.03 2.33
CA VAL A 122 8.32 -2.19 2.68
C VAL A 122 9.73 -1.72 2.99
N ASP A 123 10.32 -0.87 2.13
CA ASP A 123 11.67 -0.31 2.32
C ASP A 123 11.77 0.47 3.64
N ALA A 124 10.71 1.21 3.99
CA ALA A 124 10.59 1.97 5.24
C ALA A 124 10.19 1.12 6.47
N GLY A 125 10.15 -0.21 6.36
CA GLY A 125 9.93 -1.10 7.49
C GLY A 125 8.50 -1.14 8.04
N LEU A 126 7.48 -0.65 7.31
CA LEU A 126 6.09 -0.68 7.78
C LEU A 126 5.47 -2.08 7.67
N GLY A 127 6.05 -3.01 6.91
CA GLY A 127 5.46 -4.33 6.68
C GLY A 127 6.08 -5.09 5.53
N GLN A 128 5.43 -6.18 5.14
CA GLN A 128 5.82 -7.02 4.01
C GLN A 128 4.73 -7.01 2.93
N LEU A 129 5.11 -7.31 1.68
CA LEU A 129 4.16 -7.44 0.57
C LEU A 129 3.30 -8.70 0.74
N GLY A 130 1.98 -8.55 0.82
CA GLY A 130 1.05 -9.67 0.86
C GLY A 130 0.65 -10.19 -0.52
N ARG A 131 0.10 -11.41 -0.58
CA ARG A 131 -0.46 -12.00 -1.81
C ARG A 131 -1.56 -11.14 -2.46
N ASN A 132 -2.28 -10.36 -1.66
CA ASN A 132 -3.29 -9.42 -2.17
C ASN A 132 -2.69 -8.16 -2.82
N GLY A 133 -1.36 -8.07 -2.94
CA GLY A 133 -0.66 -6.94 -3.56
C GLY A 133 -0.56 -5.70 -2.68
N LEU A 134 -0.97 -5.81 -1.40
CA LEU A 134 -0.95 -4.71 -0.44
C LEU A 134 0.16 -4.92 0.58
N LEU A 135 0.61 -3.83 1.20
CA LEU A 135 1.42 -3.90 2.41
C LEU A 135 0.62 -4.57 3.53
N VAL A 136 1.21 -5.55 4.22
CA VAL A 136 0.66 -6.11 5.46
C VAL A 136 1.60 -5.72 6.59
N ASN A 137 1.05 -4.96 7.56
CA ASN A 137 1.74 -4.58 8.78
C ASN A 137 1.52 -5.64 9.88
N PRO A 138 2.50 -5.93 10.74
CA PRO A 138 2.35 -6.92 11.82
C PRO A 138 1.17 -6.66 12.77
N LYS A 139 0.86 -5.38 13.03
CA LYS A 139 -0.17 -4.95 13.99
C LYS A 139 -1.51 -4.66 13.31
N HIS A 140 -1.49 -3.96 12.17
CA HIS A 140 -2.69 -3.46 11.50
C HIS A 140 -3.11 -4.31 10.28
N GLY A 141 -2.30 -5.31 9.92
CA GLY A 141 -2.49 -6.09 8.70
C GLY A 141 -2.43 -5.22 7.45
N SER A 142 -3.20 -5.57 6.43
CA SER A 142 -3.35 -4.80 5.19
C SER A 142 -4.41 -3.69 5.25
N ARG A 143 -4.91 -3.34 6.45
CA ARG A 143 -5.91 -2.28 6.64
C ARG A 143 -5.25 -0.89 6.72
N LEU A 144 -4.26 -0.64 5.88
CA LEU A 144 -3.60 0.67 5.80
C LEU A 144 -3.91 1.32 4.44
N ALA A 145 -4.24 2.60 4.46
CA ALA A 145 -4.01 3.48 3.33
C ALA A 145 -2.61 4.09 3.49
N LEU A 146 -1.88 4.25 2.39
CA LEU A 146 -0.49 4.68 2.42
C LEU A 146 -0.32 6.01 1.71
N SER A 147 0.49 6.88 2.29
CA SER A 147 0.99 8.09 1.64
C SER A 147 2.48 8.23 1.87
N LYS A 148 3.10 9.15 1.15
CA LYS A 148 4.55 9.33 1.18
C LYS A 148 4.95 10.76 0.93
N ILE A 149 6.11 11.13 1.46
CA ILE A 149 6.72 12.44 1.28
C ILE A 149 8.16 12.21 0.87
N LEU A 150 8.56 12.74 -0.29
CA LEU A 150 9.98 12.81 -0.64
C LEU A 150 10.57 14.07 -0.01
N THR A 151 11.80 13.99 0.48
CA THR A 151 12.50 15.13 1.08
C THR A 151 14.02 15.00 0.95
N ASP A 152 14.71 16.13 0.99
CA ASP A 152 16.16 16.24 1.18
C ASP A 152 16.57 16.46 2.65
N MET A 153 15.58 16.55 3.56
CA MET A 153 15.83 16.65 5.00
C MET A 153 16.63 15.43 5.50
N PRO A 154 17.76 15.62 6.18
CA PRO A 154 18.60 14.53 6.66
C PRO A 154 17.84 13.71 7.70
N LEU A 155 17.61 12.43 7.39
CA LEU A 155 16.85 11.52 8.23
C LEU A 155 17.58 10.19 8.44
N ALA A 156 17.43 9.63 9.64
CA ALA A 156 17.76 8.23 9.89
C ALA A 156 16.75 7.32 9.19
N HIS A 157 17.22 6.20 8.62
CA HIS A 157 16.37 5.25 7.91
C HIS A 157 16.02 4.09 8.83
N ASP A 158 14.78 3.67 8.73
CA ASP A 158 14.32 2.38 9.22
C ASP A 158 14.82 1.26 8.29
N SER A 159 14.63 0.01 8.71
CA SER A 159 14.99 -1.16 7.91
C SER A 159 13.75 -1.98 7.57
N PRO A 160 13.73 -2.67 6.41
CA PRO A 160 12.71 -3.66 6.11
C PRO A 160 12.55 -4.68 7.23
N ILE A 161 11.33 -5.14 7.45
CA ILE A 161 11.00 -6.12 8.50
C ILE A 161 10.54 -7.44 7.91
N GLU A 162 10.90 -8.54 8.58
CA GLU A 162 10.49 -9.90 8.24
C GLU A 162 9.71 -10.49 9.41
N PHE A 163 8.49 -10.98 9.15
CA PHE A 163 7.62 -11.57 10.18
C PHE A 163 6.88 -12.81 9.64
N GLY A 164 7.48 -13.51 8.68
CA GLY A 164 6.97 -14.78 8.13
C GLY A 164 5.72 -14.63 7.25
N LEU A 165 5.41 -13.42 6.80
CA LEU A 165 4.22 -13.17 5.98
C LEU A 165 4.28 -13.94 4.65
N THR A 166 5.47 -13.99 4.04
CA THR A 166 5.67 -14.57 2.72
C THR A 166 5.30 -16.06 2.73
N GLU A 167 5.89 -16.81 3.66
CA GLU A 167 5.67 -18.24 3.87
C GLU A 167 4.22 -18.51 4.30
N PHE A 168 3.62 -17.60 5.05
CA PHE A 168 2.20 -17.69 5.38
C PHE A 168 1.32 -17.50 4.14
N CYS A 169 1.62 -16.53 3.29
CA CYS A 169 0.89 -16.25 2.05
C CYS A 169 1.00 -17.39 1.03
N ASP A 170 2.09 -18.17 1.04
CA ASP A 170 2.29 -19.34 0.17
C ASP A 170 1.25 -20.44 0.41
N VAL A 171 0.89 -20.68 1.67
CA VAL A 171 -0.11 -21.70 2.04
C VAL A 171 -1.51 -21.14 2.25
N CYS A 172 -1.63 -19.87 2.66
CA CYS A 172 -2.91 -19.29 3.07
C CYS A 172 -3.88 -19.12 1.90
N LYS A 173 -3.49 -18.39 0.87
CA LYS A 173 -4.29 -18.09 -0.35
C LYS A 173 -5.75 -17.62 -0.12
N LYS A 174 -6.12 -17.19 1.10
CA LYS A 174 -7.50 -16.87 1.48
C LYS A 174 -8.05 -15.65 0.74
N CYS A 175 -7.22 -14.64 0.49
CA CYS A 175 -7.59 -13.48 -0.33
C CYS A 175 -7.90 -13.86 -1.78
N ALA A 176 -7.19 -14.85 -2.35
CA ALA A 176 -7.46 -15.37 -3.69
C ALA A 176 -8.79 -16.15 -3.72
N ARG A 177 -9.01 -17.04 -2.74
CA ARG A 177 -10.29 -17.78 -2.58
C ARG A 177 -11.50 -16.87 -2.50
N ASN A 178 -11.38 -15.77 -1.77
CA ASN A 178 -12.49 -14.86 -1.49
C ASN A 178 -12.58 -13.66 -2.45
N CYS A 179 -11.73 -13.61 -3.49
CA CYS A 179 -11.77 -12.55 -4.49
C CYS A 179 -12.94 -12.80 -5.45
N PRO A 180 -13.98 -11.95 -5.49
CA PRO A 180 -15.16 -12.20 -6.32
C PRO A 180 -14.84 -12.20 -7.83
N SER A 181 -13.84 -11.42 -8.25
CA SER A 181 -13.39 -11.34 -9.65
C SER A 181 -12.22 -12.27 -10.01
N GLN A 182 -11.77 -13.09 -9.05
CA GLN A 182 -10.60 -13.96 -9.22
C GLN A 182 -9.37 -13.21 -9.78
N ALA A 183 -9.17 -11.97 -9.33
CA ALA A 183 -8.08 -11.10 -9.75
C ALA A 183 -6.76 -11.40 -9.01
N ILE A 184 -6.80 -12.13 -7.90
CA ILE A 184 -5.62 -12.44 -7.09
C ILE A 184 -5.11 -13.84 -7.43
N SER A 185 -3.83 -13.94 -7.78
CA SER A 185 -3.22 -15.19 -8.22
C SER A 185 -3.10 -16.25 -7.11
N TYR A 186 -3.36 -17.51 -7.47
CA TYR A 186 -3.06 -18.71 -6.68
C TYR A 186 -1.63 -19.21 -6.87
N GLU A 187 -0.94 -18.69 -7.88
CA GLU A 187 0.39 -19.15 -8.28
C GLU A 187 1.46 -18.67 -7.29
N GLU A 188 2.68 -19.15 -7.52
CA GLU A 188 3.87 -18.64 -6.84
C GLU A 188 4.24 -17.23 -7.33
N ARG A 189 5.16 -16.59 -6.62
CA ARG A 189 5.68 -15.28 -7.01
C ARG A 189 6.45 -15.41 -8.32
N LYS A 190 6.29 -14.43 -9.20
CA LYS A 190 6.97 -14.34 -10.51
C LYS A 190 7.60 -12.96 -10.67
N HIS A 191 8.40 -12.78 -11.72
CA HIS A 191 8.94 -11.46 -12.10
C HIS A 191 8.09 -10.74 -13.16
N GLU A 192 7.15 -11.44 -13.78
CA GLU A 192 6.33 -10.91 -14.86
C GLU A 192 4.85 -11.02 -14.52
N GLY A 193 4.11 -9.96 -14.87
CA GLY A 193 2.67 -9.89 -14.73
C GLY A 193 1.92 -10.31 -15.99
N GLN A 194 0.61 -10.42 -15.87
CA GLN A 194 -0.25 -10.87 -16.97
C GLN A 194 -0.74 -9.71 -17.85
N THR A 195 -0.66 -8.47 -17.36
CA THR A 195 -1.27 -7.30 -18.01
C THR A 195 -0.33 -6.10 -18.04
N PHE A 196 -0.62 -5.14 -18.92
CA PHE A 196 0.17 -3.91 -19.05
C PHE A 196 0.20 -3.07 -17.76
N SER A 197 -0.83 -3.20 -16.92
CA SER A 197 -0.94 -2.54 -15.62
C SER A 197 -0.04 -3.18 -14.55
N ASN A 198 0.74 -4.20 -14.89
CA ASN A 198 1.69 -4.83 -14.01
C ASN A 198 3.11 -4.33 -14.30
N ASN A 199 3.75 -3.67 -13.32
CA ASN A 199 5.17 -3.34 -13.40
C ASN A 199 6.04 -4.61 -13.18
N PRO A 200 6.77 -5.11 -14.20
CA PRO A 200 7.58 -6.33 -14.12
C PRO A 200 8.88 -6.13 -13.31
N GLY A 201 9.71 -7.17 -13.23
CA GLY A 201 11.04 -7.16 -12.61
C GLY A 201 11.07 -7.48 -11.11
N SER A 202 10.05 -7.06 -10.36
CA SER A 202 9.93 -7.39 -8.92
C SER A 202 9.33 -8.77 -8.69
N LEU A 203 9.95 -9.59 -7.82
CA LEU A 203 9.43 -10.91 -7.44
C LEU A 203 8.20 -10.75 -6.55
N LYS A 204 6.99 -10.96 -7.10
CA LYS A 204 5.72 -10.80 -6.35
C LYS A 204 4.59 -11.66 -6.89
N TRP A 205 3.49 -11.70 -6.14
CA TRP A 205 2.22 -12.19 -6.65
C TRP A 205 1.58 -11.10 -7.50
N PHE A 206 1.56 -11.30 -8.81
CA PHE A 206 0.86 -10.39 -9.70
C PHE A 206 -0.66 -10.58 -9.59
N LEU A 207 -1.37 -9.46 -9.53
CA LEU A 207 -2.82 -9.42 -9.65
C LEU A 207 -3.19 -9.15 -11.12
N HIS A 208 -4.43 -9.46 -11.48
CA HIS A 208 -5.06 -9.01 -12.71
C HIS A 208 -5.90 -7.75 -12.41
N PRO A 209 -5.30 -6.56 -12.45
CA PRO A 209 -5.93 -5.32 -11.96
C PRO A 209 -7.19 -4.94 -12.74
N GLU A 210 -7.27 -5.25 -14.03
CA GLU A 210 -8.43 -4.98 -14.88
C GLU A 210 -9.65 -5.77 -14.42
N ARG A 211 -9.48 -7.03 -13.98
CA ARG A 211 -10.59 -7.81 -13.37
C ARG A 211 -11.02 -7.24 -12.02
N CYS A 212 -10.06 -6.75 -11.23
CA CYS A 212 -10.36 -6.08 -9.97
C CYS A 212 -11.18 -4.81 -10.21
N MET A 213 -10.71 -3.96 -11.13
CA MET A 213 -11.36 -2.70 -11.47
C MET A 213 -12.72 -2.92 -12.12
N ARG A 214 -12.85 -3.91 -13.00
CA ARG A 214 -14.13 -4.25 -13.63
C ARG A 214 -15.19 -4.60 -12.59
N PHE A 215 -14.82 -5.35 -11.56
CA PHE A 215 -15.73 -5.66 -10.46
C PHE A 215 -16.19 -4.42 -9.69
N TRP A 216 -15.33 -3.42 -9.50
CA TRP A 216 -15.75 -2.15 -8.90
C TRP A 216 -16.76 -1.43 -9.78
N THR A 217 -16.55 -1.43 -11.11
CA THR A 217 -17.50 -0.83 -12.06
C THR A 217 -18.84 -1.55 -12.05
N ASP A 218 -18.86 -2.88 -11.98
CA ASP A 218 -20.10 -3.66 -11.94
C ASP A 218 -20.81 -3.53 -10.57
N LEU A 219 -20.05 -3.36 -9.48
CA LEU A 219 -20.58 -3.13 -8.13
C LEU A 219 -21.13 -1.71 -7.94
N GLY A 220 -20.52 -0.71 -8.58
CA GLY A 220 -20.82 0.71 -8.38
C GLY A 220 -20.13 1.35 -7.16
N GLU A 221 -19.23 0.63 -6.50
CA GLU A 221 -18.50 1.05 -5.30
C GLU A 221 -17.11 0.34 -5.25
N ASP A 222 -16.25 0.70 -4.30
CA ASP A 222 -14.98 0.02 -4.07
C ASP A 222 -15.13 -1.34 -3.39
N CYS A 223 -14.26 -2.29 -3.75
CA CYS A 223 -14.15 -3.58 -3.09
C CYS A 223 -12.99 -3.59 -2.09
N SER A 224 -13.18 -4.30 -0.98
CA SER A 224 -12.15 -4.56 0.04
C SER A 224 -12.22 -6.01 0.56
N ASN A 225 -12.75 -6.95 -0.23
CA ASN A 225 -12.90 -8.36 0.18
C ASN A 225 -11.55 -9.03 0.50
N CYS A 226 -10.48 -8.64 -0.20
CA CYS A 226 -9.13 -9.14 0.08
C CYS A 226 -8.57 -8.62 1.41
N LEU A 227 -9.03 -7.44 1.89
CA LEU A 227 -8.75 -6.96 3.24
C LEU A 227 -9.61 -7.72 4.23
N ARG A 228 -10.93 -7.77 4.03
CA ARG A 228 -11.87 -8.47 4.92
C ARG A 228 -11.41 -9.90 5.23
N SER A 229 -10.96 -10.63 4.20
CA SER A 229 -10.58 -12.04 4.29
C SER A 229 -9.15 -12.31 4.77
N CYS A 230 -8.29 -11.29 4.88
CA CYS A 230 -6.89 -11.49 5.25
C CYS A 230 -6.75 -11.89 6.73
N ALA A 231 -6.05 -13.00 7.01
CA ALA A 231 -5.85 -13.52 8.36
C ALA A 231 -5.14 -12.54 9.30
N PHE A 232 -4.31 -11.64 8.75
CA PHE A 232 -3.56 -10.64 9.51
C PHE A 232 -4.38 -9.41 9.91
N ASN A 233 -5.58 -9.21 9.35
CA ASN A 233 -6.36 -7.99 9.57
C ASN A 233 -7.13 -7.96 10.89
N LYS A 234 -7.12 -9.07 11.62
CA LYS A 234 -7.77 -9.21 12.92
C LYS A 234 -7.22 -8.19 13.92
N PRO A 235 -8.05 -7.68 14.84
CA PRO A 235 -7.57 -6.77 15.87
C PRO A 235 -6.50 -7.46 16.75
N PRO A 236 -5.59 -6.67 17.35
CA PRO A 236 -4.66 -7.15 18.37
C PRO A 236 -5.38 -7.89 19.50
N GLY A 237 -4.70 -8.84 20.12
CA GLY A 237 -5.27 -9.66 21.18
C GLY A 237 -4.37 -10.86 21.45
N ILE A 238 -4.29 -11.28 22.71
CA ILE A 238 -3.32 -12.27 23.21
C ILE A 238 -3.23 -13.49 22.28
N LEU A 239 -4.37 -14.06 21.88
CA LEU A 239 -4.40 -15.22 20.99
C LEU A 239 -3.77 -14.93 19.62
N HIS A 240 -4.15 -13.83 18.97
CA HIS A 240 -3.62 -13.47 17.65
C HIS A 240 -2.17 -13.05 17.71
N ASP A 241 -1.75 -12.39 18.79
CA ASP A 241 -0.38 -11.90 18.95
C ASP A 241 0.58 -13.06 19.20
N VAL A 242 0.16 -14.08 19.96
CA VAL A 242 0.90 -15.35 20.08
C VAL A 242 1.01 -16.05 18.73
N VAL A 243 -0.10 -16.18 17.99
CA VAL A 243 -0.08 -16.83 16.66
C VAL A 243 0.83 -16.08 15.68
N ARG A 244 0.77 -14.75 15.64
CA ARG A 244 1.68 -13.91 14.83
C ARG A 244 3.13 -14.07 15.26
N GLY A 245 3.40 -14.15 16.57
CA GLY A 245 4.72 -14.45 17.10
C GLY A 245 5.24 -15.80 16.64
N ILE A 246 4.41 -16.84 16.62
CA ILE A 246 4.80 -18.15 16.09
C ILE A 246 5.07 -18.07 14.59
N ILE A 247 4.18 -17.44 13.80
CA ILE A 247 4.36 -17.27 12.35
C ILE A 247 5.68 -16.53 12.03
N ALA A 248 6.03 -15.52 12.83
CA ALA A 248 7.26 -14.77 12.65
C ALA A 248 8.55 -15.59 12.89
N ASN A 249 8.45 -16.72 13.61
CA ASN A 249 9.59 -17.57 13.95
C ASN A 249 9.60 -18.91 13.22
N THR A 250 8.45 -19.42 12.75
CA THR A 250 8.36 -20.71 12.06
C THR A 250 7.14 -20.81 11.14
N SER A 251 7.33 -21.44 9.98
CA SER A 251 6.27 -21.72 9.02
C SER A 251 5.56 -23.07 9.21
N ALA A 252 6.05 -23.91 10.14
CA ALA A 252 5.60 -25.29 10.31
C ALA A 252 4.09 -25.42 10.61
N PHE A 253 3.51 -24.42 11.29
CA PHE A 253 2.11 -24.41 11.70
C PHE A 253 1.20 -23.56 10.81
N ASN A 254 1.71 -22.96 9.73
CA ASN A 254 0.94 -22.03 8.90
C ASN A 254 -0.35 -22.67 8.35
N ARG A 255 -0.30 -23.93 7.90
CA ARG A 255 -1.50 -24.66 7.43
C ARG A 255 -2.54 -24.86 8.53
N LEU A 256 -2.10 -25.17 9.74
CA LEU A 256 -2.98 -25.30 10.90
C LEU A 256 -3.63 -23.96 11.25
N PHE A 257 -2.86 -22.87 11.27
CA PHE A 257 -3.39 -21.54 11.57
C PHE A 257 -4.38 -21.04 10.51
N VAL A 258 -4.15 -21.35 9.23
CA VAL A 258 -5.11 -21.05 8.16
C VAL A 258 -6.40 -21.84 8.35
N TRP A 259 -6.31 -23.13 8.69
CA TRP A 259 -7.49 -23.95 8.97
C TRP A 259 -8.26 -23.43 10.19
N LEU A 260 -7.57 -23.09 11.28
CA LEU A 260 -8.17 -22.51 12.49
C LEU A 260 -8.84 -21.15 12.19
N ASP A 261 -8.21 -20.33 11.36
CA ASP A 261 -8.77 -19.04 10.91
C ASP A 261 -10.12 -19.23 10.20
N ASP A 262 -10.20 -20.22 9.30
CA ASP A 262 -11.44 -20.56 8.60
C ASP A 262 -12.47 -21.22 9.53
N ALA A 263 -12.05 -22.12 10.42
CA ALA A 263 -12.92 -22.82 11.38
C ALA A 263 -13.59 -21.85 12.39
N MET A 264 -12.85 -20.85 12.85
CA MET A 264 -13.38 -19.78 13.71
C MET A 264 -14.25 -18.77 12.96
N GLY A 265 -14.42 -18.91 11.64
CA GLY A 265 -15.33 -18.10 10.84
C GLY A 265 -14.85 -16.69 10.53
N TYR A 266 -13.56 -16.40 10.70
CA TYR A 266 -13.01 -15.08 10.41
C TYR A 266 -12.99 -14.78 8.90
N GLY A 267 -13.18 -13.50 8.58
CA GLY A 267 -13.19 -13.00 7.19
C GLY A 267 -14.52 -13.14 6.45
N LYS A 268 -15.55 -13.68 7.12
CA LYS A 268 -16.94 -13.64 6.66
C LYS A 268 -17.46 -12.19 6.63
N LYS A 269 -18.37 -11.92 5.69
CA LYS A 269 -19.05 -10.63 5.57
C LYS A 269 -19.90 -10.37 6.82
N LYS A 270 -19.69 -9.21 7.45
CA LYS A 270 -20.55 -8.69 8.52
C LYS A 270 -21.72 -7.91 7.92
N SER A 271 -22.86 -7.87 8.63
CA SER A 271 -23.98 -7.02 8.25
C SER A 271 -23.60 -5.55 8.39
N SER A 272 -23.97 -4.71 7.43
CA SER A 272 -23.82 -3.26 7.57
C SER A 272 -24.63 -2.70 8.76
N SER A 273 -25.75 -3.33 9.14
CA SER A 273 -26.54 -2.92 10.32
C SER A 273 -25.74 -3.04 11.62
N SER A 274 -24.93 -4.11 11.73
CA SER A 274 -24.14 -4.40 12.92
C SER A 274 -23.09 -3.33 13.22
N PHE A 275 -22.61 -2.62 12.19
CA PHE A 275 -21.69 -1.50 12.35
C PHE A 275 -22.34 -0.30 13.06
N PHE A 276 -23.62 -0.06 12.81
CA PHE A 276 -24.38 1.02 13.42
C PHE A 276 -25.05 0.62 14.75
N GLY A 277 -24.92 -0.65 15.16
CA GLY A 277 -25.53 -1.18 16.38
C GLY A 277 -27.02 -1.54 16.25
N TYR A 278 -27.51 -1.77 15.02
CA TYR A 278 -28.87 -2.23 14.73
C TYR A 278 -28.92 -3.72 14.36
#